data_AF-A0A7J8ZWT8-F1
#
_entry.id   AF-A0A7J8ZWT8-F1
#
_cell.length_a   1.000
_cell.length_b   1.000
_cell.length_c   1.000
_cell.angle_alpha   90.00
_cell.angle_beta   90.00
_cell.angle_gamma   90.00
#
_symmetry.space_group_name_H-M   'P 1'
#
loop_
_entity.id
_entity.type
_entity.pdbx_description
1 polymer ?
#
loop_
_entity_poly.entity_id
_entity_poly.type
_entity_poly.pdbx_seq_one_letter_code
_entity_poly.pdbx_strand_id
1 'polypeptide(L)'
;MGQRHRYGDMLRMRIVDNLDNYLVHTLKDCPIARAVLTFGGLDSRLLNKDYSSCIDWIEDAMRLLDKKAMANFITTLRNSWNNRNNYIFGGKKEAAWIMWERAKTLSQDFRIHNMVNKPMLPLTTVLKKWEKPLSGSVKINFNATVFNDKTGFGVIVRDSDGFVLGGSYGFKDEKMMADWTELYAFEESLKIVRSLNTANAIFETDCASLVNRIKKRREDITIMGYCINDLFKNHGYV
;
A
#
# COMPACT_ATOMS: atom_id res chain seq x y z
N MET A 1 -20.07 -27.70 18.93
CA MET A 1 -18.78 -27.57 19.63
C MET A 1 -17.68 -27.94 18.63
N GLY A 2 -16.76 -27.10 18.15
CA GLY A 2 -16.34 -25.76 18.53
C GLY A 2 -14.84 -25.65 18.28
N GLN A 3 -14.39 -25.55 17.03
CA GLN A 3 -13.00 -25.22 16.66
C GLN A 3 -12.91 -24.74 15.20
N ARG A 4 -13.32 -23.50 14.90
CA ARG A 4 -12.94 -22.82 13.63
C ARG A 4 -12.62 -21.33 13.76
N HIS A 5 -12.73 -20.75 14.96
CA HIS A 5 -12.64 -19.30 15.16
C HIS A 5 -11.29 -18.77 15.66
N ARG A 6 -10.24 -19.60 15.81
CA ARG A 6 -8.97 -19.13 16.43
C ARG A 6 -7.80 -18.85 15.48
N TYR A 7 -7.90 -19.19 14.19
CA TYR A 7 -6.79 -18.96 13.25
C TYR A 7 -6.81 -17.57 12.60
N GLY A 8 -7.99 -16.96 12.40
CA GLY A 8 -8.11 -15.63 11.79
C GLY A 8 -7.63 -14.49 12.70
N ASP A 9 -7.94 -14.58 13.99
CA ASP A 9 -7.61 -13.52 14.96
C ASP A 9 -6.11 -13.51 15.31
N MET A 10 -5.46 -14.67 15.29
CA MET A 10 -4.02 -14.81 15.56
C MET A 10 -3.14 -14.27 14.42
N LEU A 11 -3.66 -14.25 13.19
CA LEU A 11 -2.99 -13.67 12.00
C LEU A 11 -3.17 -12.14 11.94
N ARG A 12 -4.31 -11.60 12.38
CA ARG A 12 -4.56 -10.14 12.42
C ARG A 12 -3.65 -9.41 13.41
N MET A 13 -3.38 -10.01 14.57
CA MET A 13 -2.58 -9.38 15.62
C MET A 13 -1.06 -9.40 15.32
N ARG A 14 -0.58 -10.39 14.55
CA ARG A 14 0.86 -10.53 14.20
C ARG A 14 1.36 -9.56 13.13
N ILE A 15 0.46 -8.97 12.34
CA ILE A 15 0.85 -8.07 11.23
C ILE A 15 1.23 -6.68 11.75
N VAL A 16 0.67 -6.22 12.88
CA VAL A 16 0.90 -4.86 13.38
C VAL A 16 2.16 -4.77 14.26
N ASP A 17 2.43 -5.78 15.10
CA ASP A 17 3.52 -5.70 16.09
C ASP A 17 4.91 -6.16 15.57
N ASN A 18 5.01 -6.61 14.32
CA ASN A 18 6.26 -7.12 13.74
C ASN A 18 6.63 -6.52 12.38
N LEU A 19 5.89 -5.51 11.90
CA LEU A 19 6.11 -4.98 10.56
C LEU A 19 7.49 -4.31 10.41
N ASP A 20 7.94 -3.57 11.43
CA ASP A 20 9.21 -2.84 11.37
C ASP A 20 10.43 -3.77 11.36
N ASN A 21 10.49 -4.72 12.30
CA ASN A 21 11.53 -5.76 12.31
C ASN A 21 11.50 -6.59 11.01
N TYR A 22 10.30 -6.88 10.48
CA TYR A 22 10.14 -7.57 9.22
C TYR A 22 10.67 -6.75 8.03
N LEU A 23 10.42 -5.44 8.01
CA LEU A 23 10.87 -4.53 6.96
C LEU A 23 12.39 -4.35 6.98
N VAL A 24 12.98 -4.14 8.15
CA VAL A 24 14.45 -4.06 8.31
C VAL A 24 15.09 -5.37 7.86
N HIS A 25 14.57 -6.52 8.29
CA HIS A 25 15.07 -7.80 7.79
C HIS A 25 14.94 -7.93 6.26
N THR A 26 13.76 -7.64 5.73
CA THR A 26 13.45 -7.79 4.30
C THR A 26 14.32 -6.90 3.42
N LEU A 27 14.59 -5.66 3.86
CA LEU A 27 15.24 -4.64 3.05
C LEU A 27 16.74 -4.48 3.34
N LYS A 28 17.22 -4.92 4.50
CA LYS A 28 18.62 -4.77 4.95
C LYS A 28 19.28 -6.10 5.30
N ASP A 29 18.71 -6.89 6.20
CA ASP A 29 19.45 -8.00 6.83
C ASP A 29 19.37 -9.33 6.08
N CYS A 30 18.35 -9.54 5.27
CA CYS A 30 18.24 -10.71 4.40
C CYS A 30 19.47 -10.79 3.48
N PRO A 31 20.09 -11.97 3.29
CA PRO A 31 21.34 -12.10 2.53
C PRO A 31 21.30 -11.48 1.13
N ILE A 32 20.16 -11.61 0.44
CA ILE A 32 19.98 -11.03 -0.90
C ILE A 32 19.93 -9.50 -0.82
N ALA A 33 19.12 -8.95 0.09
CA ALA A 33 18.99 -7.51 0.26
C ALA A 33 20.32 -6.88 0.69
N ARG A 34 21.01 -7.50 1.65
CA ARG A 34 22.34 -7.09 2.10
C ARG A 34 23.35 -7.09 0.96
N ALA A 35 23.36 -8.12 0.11
CA ALA A 35 24.23 -8.19 -1.06
C ALA A 35 23.93 -7.07 -2.07
N VAL A 36 22.65 -6.80 -2.35
CA VAL A 36 22.22 -5.71 -3.24
C VAL A 36 22.68 -4.35 -2.73
N LEU A 37 22.51 -4.08 -1.43
CA LEU A 37 22.95 -2.83 -0.81
C LEU A 37 24.48 -2.70 -0.79
N THR A 38 25.18 -3.81 -0.61
CA THR A 38 26.65 -3.87 -0.68
C THR A 38 27.15 -3.57 -2.09
N PHE A 39 26.54 -4.13 -3.13
CA PHE A 39 26.81 -3.75 -4.52
C PHE A 39 26.50 -2.28 -4.79
N GLY A 40 25.47 -1.74 -4.11
CA GLY A 40 25.13 -0.32 -4.07
C GLY A 40 26.19 0.60 -3.48
N GLY A 41 27.22 0.04 -2.82
CA GLY A 41 28.21 0.80 -2.09
C GLY A 41 27.65 1.48 -0.84
N LEU A 42 26.58 0.93 -0.24
CA LEU A 42 26.02 1.50 0.99
C LEU A 42 27.06 1.44 2.11
N ASP A 43 27.17 2.53 2.87
CA ASP A 43 28.11 2.65 3.98
C ASP A 43 27.94 1.50 4.98
N SER A 44 29.06 0.89 5.39
CA SER A 44 29.05 -0.24 6.31
C SER A 44 28.43 0.11 7.67
N ARG A 45 28.47 1.38 8.09
CA ARG A 45 27.79 1.87 9.31
C ARG A 45 26.27 1.70 9.20
N LEU A 46 25.70 1.94 8.03
CA LEU A 46 24.27 1.76 7.77
C LEU A 46 23.88 0.28 7.59
N LEU A 47 24.80 -0.56 7.12
CA LEU A 47 24.58 -2.00 6.94
C LEU A 47 24.73 -2.80 8.24
N ASN A 48 25.63 -2.39 9.13
CA ASN A 48 26.02 -3.17 10.30
C ASN A 48 25.32 -2.72 11.58
N LYS A 49 24.85 -1.47 11.65
CA LYS A 49 24.07 -1.02 12.80
C LYS A 49 22.74 -1.78 12.86
N ASP A 50 22.37 -2.20 14.06
CA ASP A 50 21.07 -2.80 14.33
C ASP A 50 20.02 -1.71 14.47
N TYR A 51 18.89 -1.89 13.78
CA TYR A 51 17.78 -0.97 13.80
C TYR A 51 16.51 -1.74 14.15
N SER A 52 15.78 -1.27 15.15
CA SER A 52 14.44 -1.76 15.50
C SER A 52 13.34 -1.13 14.64
N SER A 53 13.62 0.00 13.98
CA SER A 53 12.70 0.67 13.08
C SER A 53 13.33 0.94 11.72
N CYS A 54 12.54 0.72 10.66
CA CYS A 54 12.95 1.11 9.31
C CYS A 54 13.06 2.63 9.15
N ILE A 55 12.31 3.41 9.95
CA ILE A 55 12.33 4.87 9.93
C ILE A 55 13.67 5.37 10.45
N ASP A 56 14.13 4.88 11.60
CA ASP A 56 15.43 5.26 12.20
C ASP A 56 16.58 4.98 11.22
N TRP A 57 16.51 3.85 10.49
CA TRP A 57 17.50 3.50 9.48
C TRP A 57 17.52 4.48 8.31
N ILE A 58 16.33 4.86 7.80
CA ILE A 58 16.19 5.82 6.72
C ILE A 58 16.64 7.21 7.16
N GLU A 59 16.33 7.63 8.39
CA GLU A 59 16.79 8.91 8.94
C GLU A 59 18.31 8.99 9.02
N ASP A 60 18.97 7.94 9.52
CA ASP A 60 20.44 7.89 9.55
C ASP A 60 21.03 7.90 8.14
N ALA A 61 20.39 7.21 7.18
CA ALA A 61 20.79 7.28 5.79
C ALA A 61 20.65 8.71 5.22
N MET A 62 19.57 9.43 5.55
CA MET A 62 19.38 10.83 5.12
C MET A 62 20.41 11.79 5.72
N ARG A 63 20.91 11.51 6.94
CA ARG A 63 21.96 12.30 7.59
C ARG A 63 23.34 12.05 6.98
N LEU A 64 23.59 10.84 6.47
CA LEU A 64 24.91 10.42 5.98
C LEU A 64 25.08 10.53 4.46
N LEU A 65 24.00 10.37 3.69
CA LEU A 65 24.05 10.30 2.23
C LEU A 65 23.72 11.66 1.60
N ASP A 66 24.44 12.02 0.53
CA ASP A 66 24.03 13.15 -0.31
C ASP A 66 22.73 12.86 -1.08
N LYS A 67 22.15 13.87 -1.73
CA LYS A 67 20.89 13.74 -2.47
C LYS A 67 20.93 12.65 -3.54
N LYS A 68 22.06 12.48 -4.23
CA LYS A 68 22.22 11.51 -5.31
C LYS A 68 22.35 10.09 -4.75
N ALA A 69 23.16 9.92 -3.70
CA ALA A 69 23.32 8.68 -2.98
C ALA A 69 22.01 8.25 -2.31
N MET A 70 21.24 9.19 -1.75
CA MET A 70 19.93 8.90 -1.16
C MET A 70 18.91 8.46 -2.22
N ALA A 71 18.87 9.11 -3.39
CA ALA A 71 18.00 8.70 -4.49
C ALA A 71 18.34 7.30 -5.01
N ASN A 72 19.63 6.99 -5.15
CA ASN A 72 20.08 5.63 -5.48
C ASN A 72 19.65 4.63 -4.41
N PHE A 73 19.88 4.95 -3.13
CA PHE A 73 19.50 4.11 -1.99
C PHE A 73 18.00 3.79 -1.99
N ILE A 74 17.12 4.79 -2.08
CA ILE A 74 15.66 4.58 -2.16
C ILE A 74 15.27 3.74 -3.38
N THR A 75 15.91 3.97 -4.52
CA THR A 75 15.65 3.18 -5.74
C THR A 75 16.07 1.72 -5.55
N THR A 76 17.18 1.47 -4.87
CA THR A 76 17.63 0.13 -4.50
C THR A 76 16.64 -0.56 -3.56
N LEU A 77 16.16 0.12 -2.51
CA LEU A 77 15.15 -0.43 -1.59
C LEU A 77 13.86 -0.81 -2.32
N ARG A 78 13.36 0.06 -3.21
CA ARG A 78 12.18 -0.21 -4.04
C ARG A 78 12.37 -1.46 -4.90
N ASN A 79 13.54 -1.65 -5.51
CA ASN A 79 13.81 -2.83 -6.33
C ASN A 79 13.92 -4.11 -5.48
N SER A 80 14.55 -4.02 -4.30
CA SER A 80 14.58 -5.14 -3.34
C SER A 80 13.17 -5.57 -2.91
N TRP A 81 12.30 -4.61 -2.60
CA TRP A 81 10.90 -4.86 -2.30
C TRP A 81 10.15 -5.50 -3.48
N ASN A 82 10.30 -4.95 -4.68
CA ASN A 82 9.64 -5.48 -5.88
C ASN A 82 10.11 -6.90 -6.21
N ASN A 83 11.40 -7.22 -6.07
CA ASN A 83 11.90 -8.57 -6.29
C ASN A 83 11.29 -9.55 -5.27
N ARG A 84 11.19 -9.17 -3.99
CA ARG A 84 10.49 -9.99 -3.00
C ARG A 84 9.04 -10.22 -3.40
N ASN A 85 8.33 -9.19 -3.85
CA ASN A 85 6.95 -9.34 -4.30
C ASN A 85 6.86 -10.27 -5.52
N ASN A 86 7.75 -10.12 -6.51
CA ASN A 86 7.82 -11.01 -7.67
C ASN A 86 8.10 -12.46 -7.27
N TYR A 87 8.92 -12.69 -6.23
CA TYR A 87 9.15 -14.02 -5.69
C TYR A 87 7.90 -14.59 -5.01
N ILE A 88 7.24 -13.81 -4.15
CA ILE A 88 6.03 -14.23 -3.43
C ILE A 88 4.87 -14.52 -4.39
N PHE A 89 4.64 -13.67 -5.38
CA PHE A 89 3.47 -13.76 -6.26
C PHE A 89 3.75 -14.47 -7.59
N GLY A 90 5.00 -14.57 -8.03
CA GLY A 90 5.39 -15.13 -9.32
C GLY A 90 6.45 -16.22 -9.26
N GLY A 91 6.98 -16.57 -8.09
CA GLY A 91 7.96 -17.64 -7.89
C GLY A 91 9.35 -17.40 -8.49
N LYS A 92 9.61 -16.20 -9.06
CA LYS A 92 10.87 -15.89 -9.73
C LYS A 92 11.85 -15.30 -8.73
N LYS A 93 13.01 -15.94 -8.61
CA LYS A 93 14.13 -15.47 -7.78
C LYS A 93 15.22 -14.91 -8.69
N GLU A 94 15.55 -13.63 -8.51
CA GLU A 94 16.63 -13.00 -9.25
C GLU A 94 17.92 -12.89 -8.42
N ALA A 95 19.06 -12.84 -9.11
CA ALA A 95 20.35 -12.65 -8.47
C ALA A 95 20.54 -11.19 -8.02
N ALA A 96 21.20 -10.99 -6.88
CA ALA A 96 21.40 -9.66 -6.28
C ALA A 96 22.09 -8.65 -7.22
N TRP A 97 23.04 -9.09 -8.04
CA TRP A 97 23.73 -8.20 -8.99
C TRP A 97 22.79 -7.68 -10.10
N ILE A 98 21.84 -8.52 -10.57
CA ILE A 98 20.82 -8.13 -11.56
C ILE A 98 19.90 -7.06 -10.96
N MET A 99 19.51 -7.25 -9.70
CA MET A 99 18.67 -6.30 -8.98
C MET A 99 19.37 -4.95 -8.80
N TRP A 100 20.67 -4.95 -8.48
CA TRP A 100 21.47 -3.74 -8.36
C TRP A 100 21.62 -3.01 -9.70
N GLU A 101 21.98 -3.71 -10.79
CA GLU A 101 22.09 -3.08 -12.12
C GLU A 101 20.77 -2.45 -12.55
N ARG A 102 19.63 -3.14 -12.37
CA ARG A 102 18.31 -2.54 -12.67
C ARG A 102 18.02 -1.31 -11.83
N ALA A 103 18.33 -1.33 -10.54
CA ALA A 103 18.14 -0.16 -9.67
C ALA A 103 18.98 1.02 -10.13
N LYS A 104 20.23 0.78 -10.53
CA LYS A 104 21.14 1.78 -11.07
C LYS A 104 20.61 2.37 -12.38
N THR A 105 20.18 1.53 -13.33
CA THR A 105 19.59 1.98 -14.60
C THR A 105 18.33 2.80 -14.37
N LEU A 106 17.40 2.33 -13.53
CA LEU A 106 16.17 3.06 -13.21
C LEU A 106 16.45 4.43 -12.56
N SER A 107 17.45 4.52 -11.68
CA SER A 107 17.85 5.80 -11.07
C SER A 107 18.45 6.75 -12.11
N GLN A 108 19.27 6.24 -13.03
CA GLN A 108 19.83 7.01 -14.14
C GLN A 108 18.74 7.53 -15.07
N ASP A 109 17.81 6.67 -15.49
CA ASP A 109 16.68 7.02 -16.35
C ASP A 109 15.77 8.05 -15.68
N PHE A 110 15.40 7.82 -14.41
CA PHE A 110 14.61 8.79 -13.63
C PHE A 110 15.27 10.16 -13.61
N ARG A 111 16.59 10.19 -13.41
CA ARG A 111 17.37 11.43 -13.36
C ARG A 111 17.43 12.13 -14.71
N ILE A 112 17.61 11.39 -15.81
CA ILE A 112 17.59 11.93 -17.18
C ILE A 112 16.21 12.51 -17.47
N HIS A 113 15.14 11.74 -17.25
CA HIS A 113 13.79 12.17 -17.63
C HIS A 113 13.23 13.32 -16.76
N ASN A 114 13.55 13.37 -15.47
CA ASN A 114 13.02 14.39 -14.57
C ASN A 114 13.90 15.65 -14.41
N MET A 115 15.18 15.61 -14.80
CA MET A 115 16.04 16.81 -14.77
C MET A 115 16.24 17.46 -16.13
N VAL A 116 16.02 16.73 -17.24
CA VAL A 116 16.13 17.29 -18.60
C VAL A 116 14.83 17.97 -19.03
N ASN A 117 13.67 17.47 -18.58
CA ASN A 117 12.38 18.05 -18.92
C ASN A 117 11.86 18.86 -17.73
N LYS A 118 11.92 20.19 -17.84
CA LYS A 118 11.10 21.06 -16.99
C LYS A 118 9.63 20.68 -17.26
N PRO A 119 8.80 20.36 -16.24
CA PRO A 119 7.38 20.11 -16.48
C PRO A 119 6.80 21.30 -17.24
N MET A 120 6.26 21.07 -18.44
CA MET A 120 5.73 22.15 -19.29
C MET A 120 4.53 22.88 -18.65
N LEU A 121 3.98 22.32 -17.58
CA LEU A 121 2.91 22.90 -16.80
C LEU A 121 3.40 23.18 -15.37
N PRO A 122 3.14 24.37 -14.81
CA PRO A 122 3.26 24.58 -13.38
C PRO A 122 2.36 23.55 -12.70
N LEU A 123 2.96 22.66 -11.92
CA LEU A 123 2.22 21.71 -11.13
C LEU A 123 1.57 22.45 -9.96
N THR A 124 0.50 23.21 -10.21
CA THR A 124 -0.49 23.54 -9.17
C THR A 124 -1.30 22.28 -8.87
N THR A 125 -0.63 21.18 -8.54
CA THR A 125 -1.27 20.14 -7.75
C THR A 125 -1.47 20.77 -6.40
N VAL A 126 -2.72 21.10 -6.07
CA VAL A 126 -3.14 21.12 -4.68
C VAL A 126 -2.81 19.72 -4.17
N LEU A 127 -1.66 19.60 -3.51
CA LEU A 127 -1.23 18.38 -2.84
C LEU A 127 -2.26 18.14 -1.75
N LYS A 128 -3.32 17.38 -2.09
CA LYS A 128 -4.21 16.80 -1.09
C LYS A 128 -3.39 15.78 -0.34
N LYS A 129 -2.70 16.25 0.69
CA LYS A 129 -2.03 15.39 1.65
C LYS A 129 -3.09 14.58 2.36
N TRP A 130 -2.73 13.37 2.77
CA TRP A 130 -3.60 12.58 3.64
C TRP A 130 -3.86 13.39 4.92
N GLU A 131 -5.13 13.54 5.27
CA GLU A 131 -5.57 14.25 6.47
C GLU A 131 -6.10 13.24 7.49
N LYS A 132 -5.80 13.45 8.78
CA LYS A 132 -6.37 12.61 9.84
C LYS A 132 -7.90 12.81 9.91
N PRO A 133 -8.70 11.77 10.20
CA PRO A 133 -10.12 11.96 10.44
C PRO A 133 -10.35 12.76 11.73
N LEU A 134 -11.52 13.41 11.86
CA LEU A 134 -11.93 14.06 13.10
C LEU A 134 -12.05 13.04 14.25
N SER A 135 -11.83 13.50 15.48
CA SER A 135 -11.99 12.65 16.67
C SER A 135 -13.38 12.00 16.70
N GLY A 136 -13.43 10.73 17.10
CA GLY A 136 -14.67 9.93 17.08
C GLY A 136 -15.06 9.39 15.70
N SER A 137 -14.17 9.50 14.70
CA SER A 137 -14.32 8.90 13.36
C SER A 137 -13.13 8.03 13.00
N VAL A 138 -13.36 7.07 12.11
CA VAL A 138 -12.29 6.29 11.48
C VAL A 138 -12.21 6.60 9.99
N LYS A 139 -11.00 6.49 9.43
CA LYS A 139 -10.74 6.64 8.00
C LYS A 139 -10.43 5.27 7.39
N ILE A 140 -11.12 4.95 6.30
CA ILE A 140 -11.05 3.68 5.60
C ILE A 140 -10.51 3.94 4.20
N ASN A 141 -9.26 3.55 3.97
CA ASN A 141 -8.65 3.57 2.65
C ASN A 141 -8.84 2.19 2.01
N PHE A 142 -9.45 2.13 0.83
CA PHE A 142 -9.64 0.90 0.07
C PHE A 142 -9.20 1.07 -1.37
N ASN A 143 -8.75 -0.04 -1.98
CA ASN A 143 -8.38 -0.12 -3.38
C ASN A 143 -8.52 -1.57 -3.85
N ALA A 144 -8.73 -1.76 -5.14
CA ALA A 144 -8.77 -3.04 -5.77
C ALA A 144 -7.87 -3.09 -7.02
N THR A 145 -7.32 -4.27 -7.30
CA THR A 145 -6.49 -4.48 -8.49
C THR A 145 -6.84 -5.78 -9.17
N VAL A 146 -6.73 -5.80 -10.49
CA VAL A 146 -6.87 -7.01 -11.29
C VAL A 146 -5.49 -7.55 -11.64
N PHE A 147 -5.24 -8.83 -11.39
CA PHE A 147 -4.00 -9.51 -11.74
C PHE A 147 -4.26 -10.97 -12.11
N ASN A 148 -3.76 -11.42 -13.26
CA ASN A 148 -3.87 -12.82 -13.74
C ASN A 148 -5.28 -13.41 -13.57
N ASP A 149 -6.29 -12.72 -14.09
CA ASP A 149 -7.71 -13.08 -14.05
C ASP A 149 -8.34 -13.17 -12.65
N LYS A 150 -7.64 -12.68 -11.63
CA LYS A 150 -8.15 -12.53 -10.28
C LYS A 150 -8.30 -11.06 -9.94
N THR A 151 -9.23 -10.78 -9.05
CA THR A 151 -9.43 -9.46 -8.47
C THR A 151 -8.97 -9.49 -7.02
N GLY A 152 -7.90 -8.78 -6.69
CA GLY A 152 -7.46 -8.55 -5.32
C GLY A 152 -8.03 -7.25 -4.77
N PHE A 153 -8.32 -7.22 -3.47
CA PHE A 153 -8.69 -5.99 -2.77
C PHE A 153 -7.85 -5.80 -1.51
N GLY A 154 -7.73 -4.55 -1.07
CA GLY A 154 -7.11 -4.18 0.19
C GLY A 154 -7.86 -3.05 0.87
N VAL A 155 -7.95 -3.12 2.20
CA VAL A 155 -8.58 -2.12 3.05
C VAL A 155 -7.72 -1.87 4.28
N ILE A 156 -7.52 -0.61 4.63
CA ILE A 156 -6.85 -0.17 5.87
C ILE A 156 -7.76 0.79 6.61
N VAL A 157 -7.90 0.59 7.92
CA VAL A 157 -8.67 1.45 8.82
C VAL A 157 -7.75 2.16 9.79
N ARG A 158 -7.90 3.48 9.91
CA ARG A 158 -7.13 4.33 10.83
C ARG A 158 -8.01 5.18 11.73
N ASP A 159 -7.56 5.45 12.94
CA ASP A 159 -8.20 6.39 13.86
C ASP A 159 -7.78 7.85 13.60
N SER A 160 -8.26 8.76 14.46
CA SER A 160 -7.95 10.20 14.43
C SER A 160 -6.50 10.53 14.80
N ASP A 161 -5.77 9.62 15.43
CA ASP A 161 -4.34 9.79 15.72
C ASP A 161 -3.46 9.26 14.58
N GLY A 162 -4.06 8.49 13.65
CA GLY A 162 -3.41 7.90 12.49
C GLY A 162 -2.94 6.47 12.73
N PHE A 163 -3.26 5.87 13.88
CA PHE A 163 -2.94 4.48 14.16
C PHE A 163 -3.83 3.55 13.35
N VAL A 164 -3.25 2.44 12.90
CA VAL A 164 -3.97 1.39 12.18
C VAL A 164 -4.78 0.57 13.17
N LEU A 165 -6.10 0.67 13.10
CA LEU A 165 -7.02 -0.12 13.92
C LEU A 165 -7.26 -1.51 13.32
N GLY A 166 -7.04 -1.66 12.02
CA GLY A 166 -7.20 -2.93 11.34
C GLY A 166 -7.19 -2.80 9.82
N GLY A 167 -7.43 -3.92 9.15
CA GLY A 167 -7.51 -4.00 7.71
C GLY A 167 -8.04 -5.34 7.23
N SER A 168 -8.29 -5.44 5.93
CA SER A 168 -8.63 -6.70 5.26
C SER A 168 -8.00 -6.72 3.88
N TYR A 169 -7.80 -7.92 3.38
CA TYR A 169 -7.43 -8.17 2.01
C TYR A 169 -8.03 -9.49 1.57
N GLY A 170 -8.15 -9.69 0.27
CA GLY A 170 -8.65 -10.94 -0.27
C GLY A 170 -8.60 -10.96 -1.79
N PHE A 171 -9.05 -12.09 -2.34
CA PHE A 171 -9.06 -12.33 -3.77
C PHE A 171 -10.41 -12.91 -4.17
N LYS A 172 -10.88 -12.49 -5.34
CA LYS A 172 -11.97 -13.10 -6.08
C LYS A 172 -11.36 -13.77 -7.31
N ASP A 173 -11.66 -15.05 -7.53
CA ASP A 173 -11.25 -15.80 -8.74
C ASP A 173 -12.11 -15.38 -9.95
N GLU A 174 -12.16 -14.07 -10.20
CA GLU A 174 -12.92 -13.45 -11.26
C GLU A 174 -12.23 -12.17 -11.71
N LYS A 175 -12.16 -11.98 -13.03
CA LYS A 175 -11.70 -10.74 -13.65
C LYS A 175 -12.85 -9.75 -13.76
N MET A 176 -12.72 -8.62 -13.07
CA MET A 176 -13.74 -7.56 -13.07
C MET A 176 -13.23 -6.35 -13.88
N MET A 177 -14.14 -5.51 -14.37
CA MET A 177 -13.75 -4.21 -14.92
C MET A 177 -13.39 -3.26 -13.78
N ALA A 178 -12.49 -2.29 -14.02
CA ALA A 178 -11.96 -1.40 -12.99
C ALA A 178 -13.01 -0.81 -12.04
N ASP A 179 -14.10 -0.24 -12.56
CA ASP A 179 -15.16 0.34 -11.70
C ASP A 179 -15.86 -0.71 -10.83
N TRP A 180 -16.05 -1.93 -11.34
CA TRP A 180 -16.62 -3.06 -10.59
C TRP A 180 -15.65 -3.61 -9.55
N THR A 181 -14.36 -3.63 -9.89
CA THR A 181 -13.27 -4.02 -8.98
C THR A 181 -13.23 -3.08 -7.77
N GLU A 182 -13.34 -1.78 -7.98
CA GLU A 182 -13.40 -0.77 -6.92
C GLU A 182 -14.67 -0.86 -6.07
N LEU A 183 -15.83 -1.09 -6.72
CA LEU A 183 -17.08 -1.31 -6.00
C LEU A 183 -17.00 -2.56 -5.09
N TYR A 184 -16.31 -3.61 -5.54
CA TYR A 184 -16.08 -4.79 -4.72
C TYR A 184 -15.21 -4.49 -3.49
N ALA A 185 -14.12 -3.73 -3.64
CA ALA A 185 -13.33 -3.30 -2.48
C ALA A 185 -14.13 -2.40 -1.52
N PHE A 186 -15.01 -1.54 -2.06
CA PHE A 186 -15.93 -0.76 -1.24
C PHE A 186 -16.89 -1.66 -0.44
N GLU A 187 -17.49 -2.67 -1.05
CA GLU A 187 -18.34 -3.64 -0.35
C GLU A 187 -17.59 -4.34 0.80
N GLU A 188 -16.37 -4.82 0.54
CA GLU A 188 -15.53 -5.45 1.57
C GLU A 188 -15.15 -4.49 2.69
N SER A 189 -14.94 -3.20 2.36
CA SER A 189 -14.69 -2.16 3.35
C SER A 189 -15.89 -1.94 4.29
N LEU A 190 -17.13 -2.03 3.78
CA LEU A 190 -18.34 -1.93 4.59
C LEU A 190 -18.48 -3.10 5.58
N LYS A 191 -18.01 -4.30 5.23
CA LYS A 191 -18.00 -5.47 6.12
C LYS A 191 -17.08 -5.24 7.32
N ILE A 192 -15.91 -4.62 7.09
CA ILE A 192 -14.97 -4.28 8.18
C ILE A 192 -15.57 -3.22 9.11
N VAL A 193 -16.13 -2.14 8.56
CA VAL A 193 -16.70 -1.04 9.35
C VAL A 193 -17.79 -1.56 10.30
N ARG A 194 -18.63 -2.49 9.82
CA ARG A 194 -19.60 -3.19 10.68
C ARG A 194 -18.94 -3.98 11.80
N SER A 195 -17.88 -4.73 11.51
CA SER A 195 -17.16 -5.52 12.52
C SER A 195 -16.49 -4.65 13.60
N LEU A 196 -16.13 -3.41 13.26
CA LEU A 196 -15.55 -2.43 14.18
C LEU A 196 -16.60 -1.68 15.00
N ASN A 197 -17.89 -1.84 14.69
CA ASN A 197 -19.01 -1.15 15.35
C ASN A 197 -18.80 0.37 15.47
N THR A 198 -18.25 1.00 14.42
CA THR A 198 -18.00 2.44 14.38
C THR A 198 -19.18 3.17 13.75
N ALA A 199 -19.64 4.25 14.41
CA ALA A 199 -20.73 5.07 13.91
C ALA A 199 -20.29 6.05 12.80
N ASN A 200 -19.03 6.48 12.82
CA ASN A 200 -18.52 7.51 11.91
C ASN A 200 -17.33 6.97 11.10
N ALA A 201 -17.57 6.74 9.81
CA ALA A 201 -16.63 6.16 8.87
C ALA A 201 -16.43 7.08 7.66
N ILE A 202 -15.18 7.43 7.36
CA ILE A 202 -14.80 8.21 6.17
C ILE A 202 -14.12 7.27 5.19
N PHE A 203 -14.73 7.06 4.03
CA PHE A 203 -14.20 6.18 2.98
C PHE A 203 -13.38 6.97 1.94
N GLU A 204 -12.22 6.44 1.57
CA GLU A 204 -11.31 7.01 0.59
C GLU A 204 -10.83 5.93 -0.41
N THR A 205 -10.90 6.27 -1.70
CA THR A 205 -10.42 5.49 -2.84
C THR A 205 -9.78 6.45 -3.85
N ASP A 206 -8.86 5.95 -4.68
CA ASP A 206 -8.31 6.67 -5.84
C ASP A 206 -9.27 6.65 -7.06
N CYS A 207 -10.39 5.93 -6.97
CA CYS A 207 -11.40 5.83 -8.01
C CYS A 207 -12.42 6.97 -7.99
N ALA A 208 -12.12 8.06 -8.71
CA ALA A 208 -13.03 9.20 -8.86
C ALA A 208 -14.39 8.82 -9.49
N SER A 209 -14.43 7.82 -10.38
CA SER A 209 -15.66 7.30 -10.99
C SER A 209 -16.62 6.80 -9.91
N LEU A 210 -16.14 5.91 -9.03
CA LEU A 210 -16.92 5.35 -7.94
C LEU A 210 -17.39 6.43 -6.96
N VAL A 211 -16.51 7.35 -6.56
CA VAL A 211 -16.86 8.47 -5.66
C VAL A 211 -18.01 9.30 -6.25
N ASN A 212 -17.95 9.62 -7.54
CA ASN A 212 -18.99 10.41 -8.20
C ASN A 212 -20.32 9.64 -8.28
N ARG A 213 -20.29 8.34 -8.57
CA ARG A 213 -21.48 7.48 -8.59
C ARG A 213 -22.14 7.37 -7.22
N ILE A 214 -21.36 7.18 -6.15
CA ILE A 214 -21.90 7.13 -4.78
C ILE A 214 -22.56 8.46 -4.40
N LYS A 215 -21.93 9.60 -4.74
CA LYS A 215 -22.49 10.94 -4.47
C LYS A 215 -23.79 11.18 -5.23
N LYS A 216 -23.89 10.69 -6.46
CA LYS A 216 -25.07 10.82 -7.33
C LYS A 216 -25.93 9.55 -7.37
N ARG A 217 -25.84 8.68 -6.36
CA ARG A 217 -26.45 7.34 -6.41
C ARG A 217 -27.96 7.32 -6.62
N ARG A 218 -28.66 8.39 -6.20
CA ARG A 218 -30.11 8.54 -6.39
C ARG A 218 -30.50 8.88 -7.83
N GLU A 219 -29.54 9.36 -8.63
CA GLU A 219 -29.71 9.74 -10.04
C GLU A 219 -29.10 8.69 -10.99
N ASP A 220 -28.24 7.79 -10.49
CA ASP A 220 -27.59 6.75 -11.28
C ASP A 220 -28.52 5.54 -11.50
N ILE A 221 -29.13 5.48 -12.69
CA ILE A 221 -30.03 4.40 -13.13
C ILE A 221 -29.29 3.20 -13.75
N THR A 222 -27.95 3.19 -13.76
CA THR A 222 -27.17 2.06 -14.29
C THR A 222 -27.23 0.86 -13.35
N ILE A 223 -26.84 -0.32 -13.86
CA ILE A 223 -26.73 -1.54 -13.05
C ILE A 223 -25.82 -1.31 -11.83
N MET A 224 -24.72 -0.58 -12.02
CA MET A 224 -23.83 -0.23 -10.92
C MET A 224 -24.48 0.71 -9.91
N GLY A 225 -25.23 1.72 -10.38
CA GLY A 225 -26.03 2.60 -9.52
C GLY A 225 -27.05 1.83 -8.68
N TYR A 226 -27.71 0.83 -9.27
CA TYR A 226 -28.59 -0.09 -8.55
C TYR A 226 -27.83 -0.87 -7.47
N CYS A 227 -26.68 -1.49 -7.80
CA CYS A 227 -25.85 -2.21 -6.83
C CYS A 227 -25.38 -1.31 -5.68
N ILE A 228 -24.96 -0.08 -5.97
CA ILE A 228 -24.59 0.89 -4.93
C ILE A 228 -25.80 1.18 -4.03
N ASN A 229 -26.97 1.44 -4.59
CA ASN A 229 -28.16 1.70 -3.78
C ASN A 229 -28.56 0.49 -2.92
N ASP A 230 -28.42 -0.73 -3.42
CA ASP A 230 -28.67 -1.95 -2.68
C ASP A 230 -27.70 -2.11 -1.49
N LEU A 231 -26.40 -1.81 -1.68
CA LEU A 231 -25.42 -1.78 -0.60
C LEU A 231 -25.82 -0.81 0.52
N PHE A 232 -26.26 0.41 0.18
CA PHE A 232 -26.67 1.39 1.20
C PHE A 232 -27.95 0.95 1.95
N LYS A 233 -28.93 0.35 1.25
CA LYS A 233 -30.15 -0.20 1.86
C LYS A 233 -29.84 -1.35 2.82
N ASN A 234 -29.07 -2.33 2.36
CA ASN A 234 -28.74 -3.52 3.14
C ASN A 234 -27.81 -3.21 4.32
N HIS A 235 -27.11 -2.07 4.28
CA HIS A 235 -26.17 -1.65 5.31
C HIS A 235 -26.67 -0.56 6.26
N GLY A 236 -27.94 -0.14 6.17
CA GLY A 236 -28.53 0.80 7.12
C GLY A 236 -27.97 2.23 7.02
N TYR A 237 -27.28 2.55 5.93
CA TYR A 237 -26.81 3.90 5.63
C TYR A 237 -27.89 4.61 4.80
N VAL A 238 -28.97 5.05 5.45
CA VAL A 238 -30.03 5.86 4.82
C VAL A 238 -29.68 7.34 4.91
#